data_AF-A0A349VLA0-F1
#
_entry.id   AF-A0A349VLA0-F1
#
_cell.length_a   1.000
_cell.length_b   1.000
_cell.length_c   1.000
_cell.angle_alpha   90.00
_cell.angle_beta   90.00
_cell.angle_gamma   90.00
#
_symmetry.space_group_name_H-M   'P 1'
#
loop_
_entity.id
_entity.type
_entity.pdbx_description
1 polymer ?
#
loop_
_entity_poly.entity_id
_entity_poly.type
_entity_poly.pdbx_seq_one_letter_code
_entity_poly.pdbx_strand_id
1 'polypeptide(L)'
;MNIVLLANVLPLLATAPTLGEDPASRFIRLLTVFLLAMWVGFEVITKVPQRLHTPLTSGSNAISGVTVVGALVVAGSLTTGFGTLFGLMAVLLAMINVAGGFVVTHRMLEMFNPKKK
;
A
#
# COMPACT_ATOMS: atom_id res chain seq x y z
N MET A 1 2.51 27.20 -21.55
CA MET A 1 2.77 25.74 -21.54
C MET A 1 1.62 25.09 -20.77
N ASN A 2 0.63 24.56 -21.48
CA ASN A 2 -0.71 24.31 -20.96
C ASN A 2 -0.77 23.05 -20.07
N ILE A 3 -1.57 23.06 -19.02
CA ILE A 3 -1.82 21.90 -18.14
C ILE A 3 -2.31 20.67 -18.93
N VAL A 4 -2.98 20.91 -20.07
CA VAL A 4 -3.43 19.89 -21.03
C VAL A 4 -2.25 19.15 -21.69
N LEU A 5 -1.09 19.80 -21.89
CA LEU A 5 0.11 19.15 -22.41
C LEU A 5 0.71 18.18 -21.37
N LEU A 6 0.75 18.60 -20.09
CA LEU A 6 1.19 17.74 -18.98
C LEU A 6 0.25 16.55 -18.77
N ALA A 7 -1.08 16.75 -18.87
CA ALA A 7 -2.07 15.68 -18.73
C ALA A 7 -2.01 14.62 -19.85
N ASN A 8 -1.52 14.98 -21.04
CA ASN A 8 -1.35 14.03 -22.16
C ASN A 8 0.05 13.40 -22.23
N VAL A 9 1.07 14.03 -21.64
CA VAL A 9 2.46 13.51 -21.61
C VAL A 9 2.71 12.64 -20.36
N LEU A 10 2.02 12.88 -19.25
CA LEU A 10 2.15 12.07 -18.04
C LEU A 10 1.73 10.58 -18.24
N PRO A 11 0.66 10.27 -19.01
CA PRO A 11 0.39 8.90 -19.45
C PRO A 11 1.53 8.35 -20.29
N LEU A 12 2.15 9.13 -21.19
CA LEU A 12 3.22 8.65 -22.08
C LEU A 12 4.53 8.29 -21.32
N LEU A 13 4.80 8.93 -20.18
CA LEU A 13 5.93 8.58 -19.31
C LEU A 13 5.59 7.42 -18.34
N ALA A 14 4.32 7.29 -17.93
CA ALA A 14 3.83 6.18 -17.10
C ALA A 14 3.51 4.91 -17.91
N THR A 15 3.24 5.08 -19.21
CA THR A 15 3.16 4.05 -20.25
C THR A 15 4.38 4.21 -21.13
N ALA A 16 5.58 3.99 -20.61
CA ALA A 16 6.50 3.23 -21.44
C ALA A 16 5.76 1.91 -21.67
N PRO A 17 5.19 1.66 -22.87
CA PRO A 17 4.73 0.32 -23.17
C PRO A 17 6.01 -0.51 -23.03
N THR A 18 6.01 -1.53 -22.19
CA THR A 18 6.96 -2.61 -22.41
C THR A 18 6.58 -3.16 -23.78
N LEU A 19 7.25 -2.63 -24.81
CA LEU A 19 6.97 -2.90 -26.22
C LEU A 19 7.05 -4.42 -26.41
N GLY A 20 5.89 -5.09 -26.42
CA GLY A 20 5.80 -6.53 -26.63
C GLY A 20 6.03 -7.43 -25.42
N GLU A 21 5.54 -7.10 -24.23
CA GLU A 21 5.51 -8.10 -23.15
C GLU A 21 4.33 -9.07 -23.27
N ASP A 22 4.65 -10.33 -23.51
CA ASP A 22 3.68 -11.42 -23.50
C ASP A 22 2.95 -11.46 -22.14
N PRO A 23 1.61 -11.70 -22.10
CA PRO A 23 0.86 -11.80 -20.85
C PRO A 23 1.47 -12.79 -19.86
N ALA A 24 2.06 -13.88 -20.38
CA ALA A 24 2.79 -14.87 -19.61
C ALA A 24 4.04 -14.28 -18.93
N SER A 25 4.83 -13.47 -19.64
CA SER A 25 6.03 -12.81 -19.08
C SER A 25 5.68 -11.86 -17.93
N ARG A 26 4.60 -11.09 -18.08
CA ARG A 26 4.08 -10.19 -17.04
C ARG A 26 3.62 -10.97 -15.81
N PHE A 27 2.87 -12.05 -16.02
CA PHE A 27 2.43 -12.92 -14.92
C PHE A 27 3.63 -13.53 -14.18
N ILE A 28 4.60 -14.09 -14.91
CA ILE A 28 5.82 -14.68 -14.34
C ILE A 28 6.56 -13.64 -13.51
N ARG A 29 6.77 -12.41 -14.02
CA ARG A 29 7.43 -11.33 -13.27
C ARG A 29 6.69 -10.97 -11.99
N LEU A 30 5.37 -10.78 -12.04
CA LEU A 30 4.58 -10.47 -10.85
C LEU A 30 4.62 -11.62 -9.84
N LEU A 31 4.58 -12.86 -10.31
CA LEU A 31 4.70 -14.05 -9.48
C LEU A 31 6.09 -14.14 -8.84
N THR A 32 7.16 -13.86 -9.59
CA THR A 32 8.52 -13.80 -9.04
C THR A 32 8.63 -12.76 -7.94
N VAL A 33 8.13 -11.54 -8.17
CA VAL A 33 8.13 -10.48 -7.14
C VAL A 33 7.32 -10.90 -5.91
N PHE A 34 6.14 -11.52 -6.10
CA PHE A 34 5.31 -12.02 -5.02
C PHE A 34 6.02 -13.07 -4.17
N LEU A 35 6.65 -14.07 -4.80
CA LEU A 35 7.37 -15.14 -4.10
C LEU A 35 8.60 -14.62 -3.35
N LEU A 36 9.37 -13.73 -3.99
CA LEU A 36 10.53 -13.11 -3.35
C LEU A 36 10.10 -12.23 -2.17
N ALA A 37 9.03 -11.45 -2.31
CA ALA A 37 8.50 -10.63 -1.21
C ALA A 37 8.01 -11.49 -0.04
N MET A 38 7.36 -12.63 -0.32
CA MET A 38 6.93 -13.58 0.72
C MET A 38 8.13 -14.17 1.48
N TRP A 39 9.18 -14.58 0.76
CA TRP A 39 10.41 -15.07 1.38
C TRP A 39 11.03 -14.00 2.27
N VAL A 40 11.20 -12.78 1.75
CA VAL A 40 11.75 -11.65 2.52
C VAL A 40 10.91 -11.38 3.78
N GLY A 41 9.58 -11.42 3.67
CA GLY A 41 8.69 -11.27 4.82
C GLY A 41 8.93 -12.33 5.90
N PHE A 42 9.07 -13.59 5.53
CA PHE A 42 9.38 -14.69 6.44
C PHE A 42 10.73 -14.50 7.15
N GLU A 43 11.77 -14.16 6.39
CA GLU A 43 13.13 -13.97 6.90
C GLU A 43 13.24 -12.77 7.85
N VAL A 44 12.45 -11.72 7.61
CA VAL A 44 12.41 -10.54 8.48
C VAL A 44 11.67 -10.84 9.79
N ILE A 45 10.50 -11.49 9.73
CA ILE A 45 9.67 -11.75 10.91
C ILE A 45 10.34 -12.73 11.89
N THR A 46 11.03 -13.75 11.37
CA THR A 46 11.71 -14.77 12.20
C THR A 46 12.84 -14.21 13.07
N LYS A 47 13.38 -13.03 12.74
CA LYS A 47 14.48 -12.37 13.48
C LYS A 47 14.03 -11.37 14.53
N VAL A 48 12.72 -11.19 14.74
CA VAL A 48 12.17 -10.21 15.70
C VAL A 48 12.19 -10.78 17.13
N PRO A 49 12.67 -10.05 18.14
CA PRO A 49 12.65 -10.50 19.53
C PRO A 49 11.22 -10.60 20.08
N GLN A 50 10.98 -11.53 21.03
CA GLN A 50 9.65 -11.83 21.57
C GLN A 50 8.88 -10.63 22.13
N ARG A 51 9.59 -9.63 22.64
CA ARG A 51 8.99 -8.41 23.20
C ARG A 51 8.28 -7.55 22.14
N LEU A 52 8.61 -7.74 20.86
CA LEU A 52 8.08 -6.95 19.76
C LEU A 52 6.95 -7.66 19.00
N HIS A 53 6.55 -8.90 19.32
CA HIS A 53 5.49 -9.60 18.56
C HIS A 53 4.14 -8.87 18.58
N THR A 54 3.76 -8.28 19.71
CA THR A 54 2.51 -7.51 19.80
C THR A 54 2.60 -6.19 19.04
N PRO A 55 3.65 -5.36 19.20
CA PRO A 55 3.88 -4.22 18.32
C PRO A 55 3.98 -4.59 16.83
N LEU A 56 4.63 -5.70 16.48
CA LEU A 56 4.79 -6.17 15.11
C LEU A 56 3.45 -6.57 14.49
N THR A 57 2.58 -7.23 15.26
CA THR A 57 1.22 -7.58 14.84
C THR A 57 0.37 -6.33 14.59
N SER A 58 0.49 -5.30 15.44
CA SER A 58 -0.15 -4.00 15.17
C SER A 58 0.45 -3.30 13.94
N GLY A 59 1.77 -3.38 13.78
CA GLY A 59 2.49 -2.79 12.65
C GLY A 59 2.10 -3.42 11.30
N SER A 60 1.96 -4.75 11.23
CA SER A 60 1.50 -5.42 10.01
C SER A 60 0.05 -5.07 9.67
N ASN A 61 -0.80 -4.84 10.67
CA ASN A 61 -2.13 -4.29 10.47
C ASN A 61 -2.07 -2.88 9.85
N ALA A 62 -1.18 -2.00 10.32
CA ALA A 62 -0.98 -0.67 9.73
C ALA A 62 -0.50 -0.73 8.26
N ILE A 63 0.39 -1.66 7.93
CA ILE A 63 0.90 -1.87 6.57
C ILE A 63 -0.22 -2.36 5.62
N SER A 64 -1.19 -3.14 6.12
CA SER A 64 -2.37 -3.55 5.33
C SER A 64 -3.20 -2.37 4.80
N GLY A 65 -3.01 -1.18 5.39
CA GLY A 65 -3.55 0.09 4.91
C GLY A 65 -3.13 0.46 3.47
N VAL A 66 -2.17 -0.24 2.84
CA VAL A 66 -1.84 -0.10 1.41
C VAL A 66 -3.05 -0.23 0.47
N THR A 67 -4.12 -0.85 0.94
CA THR A 67 -5.45 -0.88 0.28
C THR A 67 -5.96 0.50 -0.13
N VAL A 68 -5.52 1.58 0.52
CA VAL A 68 -5.85 2.97 0.14
C VAL A 68 -5.44 3.30 -1.30
N VAL A 69 -4.34 2.72 -1.79
CA VAL A 69 -3.89 2.91 -3.19
C VAL A 69 -4.93 2.34 -4.16
N GLY A 70 -5.42 1.13 -3.87
CA GLY A 70 -6.49 0.50 -4.67
C GLY A 70 -7.79 1.30 -4.59
N ALA A 71 -8.16 1.76 -3.39
CA ALA A 71 -9.36 2.56 -3.18
C ALA A 71 -9.32 3.88 -3.97
N LEU A 72 -8.17 4.56 -4.02
CA LEU A 72 -7.99 5.80 -4.79
C LEU A 72 -8.08 5.57 -6.30
N VAL A 73 -7.44 4.51 -6.81
CA VAL A 73 -7.50 4.15 -8.24
C VAL A 73 -8.95 3.85 -8.65
N VAL A 74 -9.67 3.07 -7.84
CA VAL A 74 -11.07 2.73 -8.13
C VAL A 74 -11.97 3.96 -8.00
N ALA A 75 -11.86 4.74 -6.92
CA ALA A 75 -12.67 5.94 -6.72
C ALA A 75 -12.48 6.98 -7.84
N GLY A 76 -11.27 7.13 -8.38
CA GLY A 76 -10.99 8.01 -9.52
C GLY A 76 -11.53 7.52 -10.86
N SER A 77 -11.94 6.24 -10.96
CA SER A 77 -12.46 5.63 -12.19
C SER A 77 -13.99 5.57 -12.26
N LEU A 78 -14.69 5.83 -11.15
CA LEU A 78 -16.14 5.67 -11.04
C LEU A 78 -16.87 6.94 -11.47
N THR A 79 -17.84 6.80 -12.38
CA THR A 79 -18.63 7.91 -12.94
C THR A 79 -20.11 7.88 -12.56
N THR A 80 -20.59 6.81 -11.92
CA THR A 80 -21.98 6.66 -11.47
C THR A 80 -22.16 7.18 -10.05
N GLY A 81 -23.31 7.80 -9.74
CA GLY A 81 -23.55 8.37 -8.40
C GLY A 81 -23.39 7.37 -7.24
N PHE A 82 -23.89 6.14 -7.41
CA PHE A 82 -23.66 5.07 -6.44
C PHE A 82 -22.20 4.61 -6.39
N GLY A 83 -21.51 4.53 -7.54
CA GLY A 83 -20.09 4.22 -7.61
C GLY A 83 -19.26 5.23 -6.84
N THR A 84 -19.49 6.53 -7.05
CA THR A 84 -18.79 7.59 -6.31
C THR A 84 -18.99 7.49 -4.80
N LEU A 85 -20.21 7.15 -4.34
CA LEU A 85 -20.48 6.95 -2.92
C LEU A 85 -19.69 5.76 -2.34
N PHE A 86 -19.67 4.61 -3.03
CA PHE A 86 -18.88 3.46 -2.60
C PHE A 86 -17.37 3.71 -2.68
N GLY A 87 -16.90 4.45 -3.69
CA GLY A 87 -15.51 4.87 -3.80
C GLY A 87 -15.08 5.76 -2.64
N LEU A 88 -15.94 6.72 -2.24
CA LEU A 88 -15.71 7.56 -1.07
C LEU A 88 -15.64 6.70 0.21
N MET A 89 -16.59 5.78 0.41
CA MET A 89 -16.57 4.87 1.57
C MET A 89 -15.32 3.98 1.58
N ALA A 90 -14.90 3.46 0.44
CA ALA A 90 -13.69 2.65 0.33
C ALA A 90 -12.44 3.43 0.74
N VAL A 91 -12.30 4.68 0.29
CA VAL A 91 -11.18 5.54 0.68
C VAL A 91 -11.23 5.87 2.17
N LEU A 92 -12.40 6.20 2.73
CA LEU A 92 -12.56 6.46 4.17
C LEU A 92 -12.16 5.25 5.03
N LEU A 93 -12.65 4.06 4.69
CA LEU A 93 -12.32 2.84 5.41
C LEU A 93 -10.83 2.49 5.31
N ALA A 94 -10.23 2.66 4.13
CA ALA A 94 -8.81 2.44 3.95
C ALA A 94 -7.97 3.44 4.77
N MET A 95 -8.39 4.71 4.83
CA MET A 95 -7.74 5.73 5.64
C MET A 95 -7.85 5.46 7.14
N ILE A 96 -8.98 4.91 7.62
CA ILE A 96 -9.12 4.49 9.02
C ILE A 96 -8.11 3.39 9.36
N ASN A 97 -7.90 2.42 8.46
CA ASN A 97 -6.90 1.37 8.65
C ASN A 97 -5.47 1.96 8.72
N VAL A 98 -5.10 2.83 7.78
CA VAL A 98 -3.81 3.53 7.77
C VAL A 98 -3.62 4.34 9.07
N ALA A 99 -4.49 5.31 9.33
CA ALA A 99 -4.33 6.23 10.45
C ALA A 99 -4.41 5.51 11.82
N GLY A 100 -5.41 4.64 11.99
CA GLY A 100 -5.59 3.87 13.21
C GLY A 100 -4.41 2.93 13.46
N GLY A 101 -3.97 2.20 12.43
CA GLY A 101 -2.85 1.27 12.53
C GLY A 101 -1.55 1.97 12.94
N PHE A 102 -1.21 3.11 12.32
CA PHE A 102 0.02 3.84 12.66
C PHE A 102 -0.04 4.50 14.05
N VAL A 103 -1.19 5.05 14.47
CA VAL A 103 -1.33 5.64 15.81
C VAL A 103 -1.17 4.60 16.92
N VAL A 104 -1.81 3.44 16.78
CA VAL A 104 -1.71 2.35 17.76
C VAL A 104 -0.28 1.81 17.82
N THR A 105 0.33 1.55 16.66
CA THR A 105 1.71 1.05 16.57
C THR A 105 2.69 2.05 17.21
N HIS A 106 2.51 3.35 16.98
CA HIS A 106 3.35 4.38 17.59
C HIS A 106 3.29 4.36 19.11
N ARG A 107 2.08 4.32 19.69
CA ARG A 107 1.88 4.21 21.15
C ARG A 107 2.51 2.94 21.72
N MET A 108 2.47 1.84 20.97
CA MET A 108 3.09 0.59 21.40
C MET A 108 4.63 0.67 21.39
N LEU A 109 5.20 1.31 20.37
CA LEU A 109 6.65 1.46 20.24
C LEU A 109 7.23 2.49 21.22
N GLU A 110 6.46 3.49 21.62
CA GLU A 110 6.86 4.50 22.60
C GLU A 110 7.25 3.88 23.96
N MET A 111 6.68 2.72 24.29
CA MET A 111 6.99 1.96 25.51
C MET A 111 8.43 1.41 25.55
N PHE A 112 9.13 1.37 24.40
CA PHE A 112 10.52 0.95 24.30
C PHE A 112 11.52 2.11 24.32
N ASN A 113 11.04 3.36 24.31
CA ASN A 113 11.91 4.52 24.43
C ASN A 113 12.38 4.66 25.89
N PRO A 114 13.70 4.72 26.14
CA PRO A 114 14.19 5.05 27.47
C PRO A 114 13.70 6.45 27.84
N LYS A 115 13.06 6.60 29.00
CA LYS A 115 12.66 7.92 29.51
C LYS A 115 13.90 8.82 29.55
N LYS A 116 13.88 9.94 28.82
CA LYS A 116 14.87 11.00 29.01
C LYS A 116 14.79 11.43 30.48
N LYS A 117 15.88 11.25 31.21
CA LYS A 117 16.06 11.82 32.56
C LYS A 117 16.09 13.33 32.48
#